data_AF-A0A6V7JDF6-F1
#
_entry.id   AF-A0A6V7JDF6-F1
#
_cell.length_a   1.000
_cell.length_b   1.000
_cell.length_c   1.000
_cell.angle_alpha   90.00
_cell.angle_beta   90.00
_cell.angle_gamma   90.00
#
_symmetry.space_group_name_H-M   'P 1'
#
loop_
_entity.id
_entity.type
_entity.pdbx_description
1 polymer ?
#
loop_
_entity_poly.entity_id
_entity_poly.type
_entity_poly.pdbx_seq_one_letter_code
_entity_poly.pdbx_strand_id
1 'polypeptide(L)'
;NKTNTAFGQKDGSPIPQERAILNGGNLTIERIQEQDRGLYQCAASNEAATVVADAELMVLNVPPRAPYNLNANSSKNSVTLTWVPGYVRPKMEYAV
;
A
#
# COMPACT_ATOMS: atom_id res chain seq x y z
N ASN A 1 10.89 -15.22 -29.66
CA ASN A 1 11.21 -14.03 -28.85
C ASN A 1 10.72 -14.23 -27.43
N LYS A 2 11.62 -14.21 -26.44
CA LYS A 2 11.26 -14.22 -25.02
C LYS A 2 11.10 -12.77 -24.57
N THR A 3 9.96 -12.43 -23.99
CA THR A 3 9.72 -11.12 -23.37
C THR A 3 10.14 -11.20 -21.91
N ASN A 4 11.00 -10.30 -21.47
CA ASN A 4 11.36 -10.17 -20.07
C ASN A 4 10.32 -9.30 -19.36
N THR A 5 9.77 -9.76 -18.24
CA THR A 5 8.75 -9.01 -17.47
C THR A 5 9.28 -8.76 -16.07
N ALA A 6 9.30 -7.49 -15.65
CA ALA A 6 9.73 -7.06 -14.33
C ALA A 6 8.61 -6.29 -13.63
N PHE A 7 8.53 -6.43 -12.31
CA PHE A 7 7.60 -5.68 -11.47
C PHE A 7 8.36 -4.85 -10.43
N GLY A 8 7.81 -3.70 -10.07
CA GLY A 8 8.30 -2.84 -8.99
C GLY A 8 7.19 -1.95 -8.44
N GLN A 9 7.39 -1.43 -7.22
CA GLN A 9 6.55 -0.33 -6.72
C GLN A 9 7.11 1.01 -7.22
N LYS A 10 6.23 1.92 -7.63
CA LYS A 10 6.61 3.22 -8.21
C LYS A 10 7.29 4.17 -7.22
N ASP A 11 7.02 4.01 -5.93
CA ASP A 11 7.65 4.77 -4.85
C ASP A 11 9.06 4.25 -4.50
N GLY A 12 9.50 3.16 -5.14
CA GLY A 12 10.77 2.50 -4.87
C GLY A 12 10.73 1.52 -3.70
N SER A 13 9.57 1.33 -3.06
CA SER A 13 9.41 0.34 -1.99
C SER A 13 9.67 -1.08 -2.50
N PRO A 14 10.35 -1.94 -1.73
CA PRO A 14 10.65 -3.29 -2.17
C PRO A 14 9.35 -4.11 -2.31
N ILE A 15 9.33 -5.01 -3.29
CA ILE A 15 8.31 -6.06 -3.35
C ILE A 15 8.56 -7.05 -2.19
N PRO A 16 7.53 -7.49 -1.46
CA PRO A 16 7.70 -8.40 -0.32
C PRO A 16 8.11 -9.81 -0.77
N GLN A 17 9.41 -10.04 -0.93
CA GLN A 17 9.97 -11.25 -1.56
C GLN A 17 9.49 -12.57 -0.93
N GLU A 18 9.29 -12.62 0.39
CA GLU A 18 8.81 -13.82 1.09
C GLU A 18 7.35 -14.19 0.79
N ARG A 19 6.57 -13.26 0.23
CA ARG A 19 5.14 -13.42 -0.06
C ARG A 19 4.80 -13.17 -1.53
N ALA A 20 5.78 -12.76 -2.33
CA ALA A 20 5.60 -12.40 -3.72
C ALA A 20 6.06 -13.53 -4.65
N ILE A 21 5.19 -13.93 -5.56
CA ILE A 21 5.44 -14.97 -6.54
C ILE A 21 5.35 -14.32 -7.93
N LEU A 22 6.44 -14.45 -8.70
CA LEU A 22 6.54 -13.96 -10.08
C LEU A 22 6.47 -15.13 -11.06
N ASN A 23 5.35 -15.28 -11.77
CA ASN A 23 5.13 -16.39 -12.70
C ASN A 23 4.46 -15.93 -13.99
N GLY A 24 5.09 -16.18 -15.14
CA GLY A 24 4.47 -16.01 -16.44
C GLY A 24 3.93 -14.62 -16.74
N GLY A 25 4.57 -13.56 -16.22
CA GLY A 25 4.10 -12.18 -16.37
C GLY A 25 3.11 -11.71 -15.31
N ASN A 26 2.82 -12.52 -14.29
CA ASN A 26 1.99 -12.16 -13.14
C ASN A 26 2.83 -11.97 -11.87
N LEU A 27 2.44 -10.97 -11.07
CA LEU A 27 2.86 -10.79 -9.70
C LEU A 27 1.71 -11.16 -8.77
N THR A 28 1.90 -12.20 -7.96
CA THR A 28 0.96 -12.60 -6.91
C THR A 28 1.57 -12.27 -5.56
N ILE A 29 0.85 -11.53 -4.70
CA ILE A 29 1.26 -11.25 -3.32
C ILE A 29 0.31 -11.96 -2.37
N GLU A 30 0.83 -12.91 -1.59
CA GLU A 30 0.05 -13.67 -0.62
C GLU A 30 -0.06 -12.92 0.72
N ARG A 31 -1.13 -13.19 1.48
CA ARG A 31 -1.37 -12.64 2.83
C ARG A 31 -1.20 -11.11 2.89
N ILE A 32 -1.89 -10.38 2.00
CA ILE A 32 -1.83 -8.91 1.86
C ILE A 32 -1.84 -8.18 3.21
N GLN A 33 -0.93 -7.21 3.36
CA GLN A 33 -0.73 -6.37 4.55
C GLN A 33 -0.92 -4.89 4.17
N GLU A 34 -1.16 -4.02 5.14
CA GLU A 34 -1.42 -2.59 4.88
C GLU A 34 -0.26 -1.91 4.12
N GLN A 35 0.99 -2.26 4.45
CA GLN A 35 2.18 -1.73 3.78
C GLN A 35 2.36 -2.22 2.34
N ASP A 36 1.57 -3.18 1.88
CA ASP A 36 1.54 -3.58 0.47
C ASP A 36 0.73 -2.58 -0.37
N ARG A 37 0.06 -1.58 0.25
CA ARG A 37 -0.61 -0.52 -0.50
C ARG A 37 0.41 0.27 -1.31
N GLY A 38 0.10 0.47 -2.59
CA GLY A 38 0.93 1.30 -3.45
C GLY A 38 0.54 1.22 -4.92
N LEU A 39 1.26 1.98 -5.73
CA LEU A 39 1.16 1.92 -7.18
C LEU A 39 2.25 0.98 -7.69
N TYR A 40 1.82 -0.15 -8.23
CA TYR A 40 2.69 -1.16 -8.82
C TYR A 40 2.86 -0.87 -10.31
N GLN A 41 4.05 -1.15 -10.82
CA GLN A 41 4.38 -1.01 -12.22
C GLN A 41 4.95 -2.33 -12.76
N CYS A 42 4.46 -2.72 -13.93
CA CYS A 42 4.98 -3.83 -14.73
C CYS A 42 5.68 -3.26 -15.96
N ALA A 43 6.91 -3.70 -16.21
CA ALA A 43 7.67 -3.39 -17.42
C ALA A 43 7.95 -4.69 -18.20
N ALA A 44 7.44 -4.78 -19.41
CA ALA A 44 7.66 -5.88 -20.34
C ALA A 44 8.58 -5.42 -21.48
N SER A 45 9.73 -6.09 -21.64
CA SER A 45 10.79 -5.69 -22.58
C SER A 45 11.21 -6.83 -23.50
N ASN A 46 11.44 -6.51 -24.77
CA ASN A 46 12.09 -7.35 -25.76
C ASN A 46 13.07 -6.51 -26.60
N GLU A 47 13.72 -7.09 -27.61
CA GLU A 47 14.71 -6.39 -28.45
C GLU A 47 14.17 -5.17 -29.20
N ALA A 48 12.85 -5.09 -29.42
CA ALA A 48 12.23 -4.02 -30.18
C ALA A 48 11.72 -2.87 -29.30
N ALA A 49 11.17 -3.19 -28.13
CA ALA A 49 10.55 -2.19 -27.27
C ALA A 49 10.42 -2.64 -25.82
N THR A 50 10.18 -1.65 -24.96
CA THR A 50 9.71 -1.81 -23.59
C THR A 50 8.35 -1.14 -23.45
N VAL A 51 7.37 -1.86 -22.90
CA VAL A 51 6.04 -1.36 -22.59
C VAL A 51 5.83 -1.42 -21.08
N VAL A 52 5.14 -0.41 -20.55
CA VAL A 52 4.96 -0.23 -19.11
C VAL A 52 3.46 -0.07 -18.81
N ALA A 53 3.00 -0.68 -17.72
CA ALA A 53 1.63 -0.56 -17.23
C ALA A 53 1.61 -0.42 -15.71
N ASP A 54 0.68 0.37 -15.19
CA ASP A 54 0.54 0.64 -13.76
C ASP A 54 -0.76 0.01 -13.20
N ALA A 55 -0.74 -0.37 -11.92
CA ALA A 55 -1.89 -0.87 -11.18
C ALA A 55 -1.84 -0.40 -9.72
N GLU A 56 -2.92 0.17 -9.21
CA GLU A 56 -3.01 0.60 -7.81
C GLU A 56 -3.54 -0.54 -6.93
N LEU A 57 -2.78 -0.90 -5.88
CA LEU A 57 -3.19 -1.87 -4.88
C LEU A 57 -3.78 -1.15 -3.66
N MET A 58 -5.11 -1.20 -3.56
CA MET A 58 -5.82 -0.72 -2.37
C MET A 58 -6.08 -1.85 -1.38
N VAL A 59 -5.50 -1.74 -0.19
CA VAL A 59 -5.80 -2.66 0.92
C VAL A 59 -6.96 -2.09 1.74
N LEU A 60 -8.11 -2.78 1.67
CA LEU A 60 -9.34 -2.42 2.38
C LEU A 60 -9.44 -3.15 3.73
N ASN A 61 -10.38 -2.72 4.57
CA ASN A 61 -10.70 -3.34 5.87
C ASN A 61 -9.55 -3.47 6.88
N VAL A 62 -8.49 -2.67 6.75
CA VAL A 62 -7.45 -2.55 7.78
C VAL A 62 -8.10 -2.08 9.10
N PRO A 63 -7.87 -2.77 10.24
CA PRO A 63 -8.37 -2.35 11.54
C PRO A 63 -7.95 -0.91 11.85
N PRO A 64 -8.82 -0.10 12.47
CA PRO A 64 -8.43 1.24 12.87
C PRO A 64 -7.26 1.16 13.85
N ARG A 65 -6.25 2.00 13.65
CA ARG A 65 -5.12 2.11 14.58
C ARG A 65 -5.47 3.11 15.67
N ALA A 66 -5.09 2.78 16.91
CA ALA A 66 -5.26 3.70 18.03
C ALA A 66 -4.49 5.01 17.75
N PRO A 67 -5.00 6.16 18.22
CA PRO A 67 -4.24 7.40 18.19
C PRO A 67 -2.95 7.26 19.02
N TYR A 68 -1.93 8.02 18.64
CA TYR A 68 -0.62 7.99 19.28
C TYR A 68 -0.16 9.41 19.64
N ASN A 69 0.95 9.53 20.36
CA ASN A 69 1.45 10.80 20.90
C ASN A 69 0.39 11.52 21.75
N LEU A 70 -0.31 10.78 22.60
CA LEU A 70 -1.29 11.34 23.53
C LEU A 70 -0.58 12.22 24.55
N ASN A 71 -0.94 13.50 24.59
CA ASN A 71 -0.52 14.45 25.59
C ASN A 71 -1.74 15.04 26.30
N ALA A 72 -1.60 15.32 27.59
CA ALA A 72 -2.64 15.85 28.44
C ALA A 72 -2.13 17.10 29.15
N ASN A 73 -2.82 18.21 28.96
CA ASN A 73 -2.60 19.44 29.71
C ASN A 73 -3.75 19.65 30.70
N SER A 74 -3.47 19.59 31.99
CA SER A 74 -4.47 19.74 33.05
C SER A 74 -4.56 21.18 33.55
N SER A 75 -5.78 21.61 33.82
CA SER A 75 -6.11 22.84 34.55
C SER A 75 -6.86 22.49 35.84
N LYS A 76 -7.29 23.50 36.60
CA LYS A 76 -8.10 23.29 37.82
C LYS A 76 -9.38 22.50 37.57
N ASN A 77 -9.99 22.64 36.39
CA ASN A 77 -11.32 22.11 36.11
C ASN A 77 -11.45 21.48 34.72
N SER A 78 -10.36 21.34 33.97
CA SER A 78 -10.38 20.75 32.64
C SER A 78 -9.09 20.01 32.34
N VAL A 79 -9.15 19.10 31.37
CA VAL A 79 -7.99 18.47 30.78
C VAL A 79 -8.12 18.63 29.27
N THR A 80 -7.08 19.18 28.63
CA THR A 80 -6.98 19.28 27.18
C THR A 80 -6.09 18.16 26.68
N LEU A 81 -6.63 17.30 25.83
CA LEU A 81 -5.92 16.21 25.21
C LEU A 81 -5.48 16.60 23.79
N THR A 82 -4.26 16.25 23.41
CA THR A 82 -3.77 16.36 22.02
C THR A 82 -3.16 15.03 21.60
N TRP A 83 -3.45 14.57 20.40
CA TRP A 83 -2.95 13.30 19.88
C TRP A 83 -2.79 13.37 18.36
N VAL A 84 -1.99 12.48 17.79
CA VAL A 84 -1.94 12.24 16.35
C VAL A 84 -2.96 11.15 15.99
N PRO A 85 -3.87 11.38 15.02
CA PRO A 85 -4.82 10.36 14.60
C PRO A 85 -4.11 9.09 14.11
N GLY A 86 -4.58 7.93 14.57
CA GLY A 86 -4.23 6.66 13.95
C GLY A 86 -4.95 6.51 12.60
N TYR A 87 -4.60 5.47 11.85
CA TYR A 87 -5.32 5.12 10.62
C TYR A 87 -6.79 4.86 10.94
N VAL A 88 -7.67 5.71 10.41
CA VAL A 88 -9.11 5.53 10.47
C VAL A 88 -9.58 4.95 9.13
N ARG A 89 -10.48 3.96 9.21
CA ARG A 89 -11.05 3.34 8.01
C ARG A 89 -11.69 4.42 7.12
N PRO A 90 -11.29 4.53 5.84
CA PRO A 90 -12.00 5.39 4.89
C PRO A 90 -13.45 4.93 4.78
N LYS A 91 -14.42 5.84 4.93
CA LYS A 91 -15.81 5.54 4.57
C LYS A 91 -15.85 5.42 3.06
N MET A 92 -15.98 4.20 2.56
CA MET A 92 -16.12 3.97 1.13
C MET A 92 -17.59 4.21 0.77
N GLU A 93 -17.86 5.27 0.03
CA GLU A 93 -19.15 5.45 -0.63
C GLU A 93 -19.10 4.62 -1.93
N TYR A 94 -19.99 3.65 -2.03
CA TYR A 94 -20.21 2.94 -3.29
C TYR A 94 -21.18 3.76 -4.13
N ALA A 95 -20.77 4.14 -5.33
CA ALA A 95 -21.72 4.54 -6.37
C ALA A 95 -22.15 3.27 -7.10
N VAL A 96 -23.45 3.02 -7.13
CA VAL A 96 -24.08 2.00 -7.98
C VAL A 96 -24.41 2.64 -9.31
#